data_AF-A0A7X7FIH6-F1
#
_entry.id   AF-A0A7X7FIH6-F1
#
_cell.length_a   1.000
_cell.length_b   1.000
_cell.length_c   1.000
_cell.angle_alpha   90.00
_cell.angle_beta   90.00
_cell.angle_gamma   90.00
#
_symmetry.space_group_name_H-M   'P 1'
#
loop_
_entity.id
_entity.type
_entity.pdbx_description
1 polymer ?
#
loop_
_entity_poly.entity_id
_entity_poly.type
_entity_poly.pdbx_seq_one_letter_code
_entity_poly.pdbx_strand_id
1 'polypeptide(L)'
;PKVWNAYKKIAKAAEKAGKWWGTPAFTPDHCRKLMDLGASFFCHNADIVIFKAGVESIQKQFSPLGFTFDNRLAAGKSYLEG
;
A
#
# COMPACT_ATOMS: atom_id res chain seq x y z
N PRO A 1 0.85 -14.80 7.34
CA PRO A 1 1.88 -15.26 8.32
C PRO A 1 3.34 -15.14 7.83
N LYS A 2 3.68 -15.62 6.62
CA LYS A 2 5.06 -15.61 6.10
C LYS A 2 5.66 -14.20 5.96
N VAL A 3 4.90 -13.25 5.43
CA VAL A 3 5.32 -11.85 5.25
C VAL A 3 5.64 -11.18 6.60
N TRP A 4 4.76 -11.33 7.59
CA TRP A 4 5.00 -10.80 8.94
C TRP A 4 6.23 -11.40 9.63
N ASN A 5 6.53 -12.68 9.39
CA ASN A 5 7.77 -13.28 9.89
C ASN A 5 9.00 -12.70 9.21
N ALA A 6 8.91 -12.32 7.92
CA ALA A 6 9.98 -11.62 7.23
C ALA A 6 10.20 -10.21 7.81
N TYR A 7 9.13 -9.44 8.08
CA TYR A 7 9.24 -8.15 8.75
C TYR A 7 9.92 -8.26 10.12
N LYS A 8 9.54 -9.25 10.95
CA LYS A 8 10.20 -9.49 12.24
C LYS A 8 11.70 -9.80 12.11
N LYS A 9 12.11 -10.50 11.05
CA LYS A 9 13.54 -10.78 10.78
C LYS A 9 14.29 -9.50 10.38
N ILE A 10 13.69 -8.68 9.52
CA ILE A 10 14.25 -7.38 9.11
C ILE A 10 14.39 -6.45 10.31
N ALA A 11 13.34 -6.33 11.12
CA ALA A 11 13.33 -5.51 12.34
C ALA A 11 14.48 -5.89 13.28
N LYS A 12 14.63 -7.18 13.61
CA LYS A 12 15.74 -7.68 14.46
C LYS A 12 17.12 -7.39 13.86
N ALA A 13 17.27 -7.53 12.53
CA ALA A 13 18.53 -7.25 11.87
C ALA A 13 18.88 -5.76 11.88
N ALA A 14 17.90 -4.89 11.66
CA ALA A 14 18.04 -3.44 11.71
C ALA A 14 18.40 -2.96 13.13
N GLU A 15 17.68 -3.46 14.14
CA GLU A 15 17.95 -3.20 15.56
C GLU A 15 19.39 -3.61 15.94
N LYS A 16 19.79 -4.86 15.65
CA LYS A 16 21.14 -5.35 15.93
C LYS A 16 22.23 -4.51 15.28
N ALA A 17 21.96 -3.96 14.09
CA ALA A 17 22.91 -3.14 13.34
C ALA A 17 22.85 -1.64 13.72
N GLY A 18 21.91 -1.22 14.58
CA GLY A 18 21.67 0.19 14.88
C GLY A 18 21.24 1.01 13.66
N LYS A 19 20.57 0.38 12.69
CA LYS A 19 20.14 1.02 11.43
C LYS A 19 18.63 1.24 11.42
N TRP A 20 18.22 2.34 10.78
CA TRP A 20 16.80 2.55 10.48
C TRP A 20 16.33 1.57 9.41
N TRP A 21 15.03 1.24 9.46
CA TRP A 21 14.39 0.46 8.42
C TRP A 21 13.00 1.01 8.11
N GLY A 22 12.55 0.70 6.91
CA GLY A 22 11.28 1.17 6.37
C GLY A 22 10.75 0.26 5.27
N THR A 23 9.53 0.54 4.85
CA THR A 23 8.82 -0.25 3.84
C THR A 23 7.64 0.55 3.31
N PRO A 24 7.11 0.22 2.12
CA PRO A 24 5.77 0.66 1.74
C PRO A 24 4.74 0.30 2.82
N ALA A 25 3.86 1.25 3.12
CA ALA A 25 2.73 1.08 4.04
C ALA A 25 1.42 1.43 3.32
N PHE A 26 0.47 0.51 3.36
CA PHE A 26 -0.73 0.54 2.51
C PHE A 26 -1.93 1.19 3.19
N THR A 27 -2.07 0.96 4.49
CA THR A 27 -3.15 1.49 5.33
C THR A 27 -2.58 2.00 6.67
N PRO A 28 -3.32 2.86 7.39
CA PRO A 28 -2.93 3.29 8.73
C PRO A 28 -2.67 2.12 9.70
N ASP A 29 -3.52 1.09 9.66
CA ASP A 29 -3.35 -0.11 10.50
C ASP A 29 -2.11 -0.93 10.12
N HIS A 30 -1.81 -1.04 8.83
CA HIS A 30 -0.58 -1.68 8.38
C HIS A 30 0.65 -0.90 8.88
N CYS A 31 0.62 0.43 8.74
CA CYS A 31 1.67 1.33 9.22
C CYS A 31 1.86 1.18 10.74
N ARG A 32 0.77 1.16 11.52
CA ARG A 32 0.80 0.97 12.98
C ARG A 32 1.55 -0.30 13.37
N LYS A 33 1.19 -1.43 12.77
CA LYS A 33 1.86 -2.73 13.02
C LYS A 33 3.34 -2.73 12.66
N LEU A 34 3.75 -1.97 11.64
CA LEU A 34 5.16 -1.83 11.26
C LEU A 34 5.93 -0.93 12.23
N MET A 35 5.30 0.15 12.71
CA MET A 35 5.85 1.02 13.75
C MET A 35 6.07 0.24 15.05
N ASP A 36 5.16 -0.66 15.42
CA ASP A 36 5.30 -1.53 16.59
C ASP A 36 6.50 -2.50 16.48
N LEU A 37 7.01 -2.73 15.25
CA LEU A 37 8.23 -3.49 14.97
C LEU A 37 9.49 -2.60 14.85
N GLY A 38 9.36 -1.29 15.07
CA GLY A 38 10.47 -0.34 14.99
C GLY A 38 10.75 0.24 13.61
N ALA A 39 9.84 0.11 12.63
CA ALA A 39 9.99 0.82 11.36
C ALA A 39 9.85 2.34 11.58
N SER A 40 10.67 3.14 10.90
CA SER A 40 10.69 4.60 11.03
C SER A 40 10.60 5.36 9.70
N PHE A 41 10.65 4.66 8.57
CA PHE A 41 10.50 5.24 7.23
C PHE A 41 9.40 4.55 6.44
N PHE A 42 8.52 5.32 5.80
CA PHE A 42 7.34 4.78 5.11
C PHE A 42 7.09 5.46 3.78
N CYS A 43 6.89 4.65 2.75
CA CYS A 43 6.29 5.12 1.48
C CYS A 43 4.80 4.77 1.50
N HIS A 44 3.93 5.77 1.45
CA HIS A 44 2.49 5.50 1.39
C HIS A 44 2.07 5.11 -0.03
N ASN A 45 1.75 3.82 -0.24
CA ASN A 45 1.37 3.26 -1.54
C ASN A 45 2.36 3.63 -2.67
N ALA A 46 1.84 3.87 -3.87
CA ALA A 46 2.54 4.39 -5.03
C ALA A 46 1.66 5.48 -5.68
N ASP A 47 2.30 6.46 -6.31
CA ASP A 47 1.65 7.56 -7.03
C ASP A 47 0.60 7.07 -8.04
N ILE A 48 0.92 6.04 -8.83
CA ILE A 48 0.04 5.44 -9.83
C ILE A 48 -1.21 4.82 -9.21
N VAL A 49 -1.08 4.22 -8.01
CA VAL A 49 -2.21 3.64 -7.29
C VAL A 49 -3.13 4.75 -6.78
N ILE A 50 -2.54 5.82 -6.24
CA ILE A 50 -3.30 6.98 -5.75
C ILE A 50 -4.05 7.64 -6.91
N PHE A 51 -3.38 7.86 -8.04
CA PHE A 51 -3.99 8.46 -9.23
C PHE A 51 -5.13 7.60 -9.77
N LYS A 52 -4.90 6.30 -9.95
CA LYS A 52 -5.93 5.35 -10.39
C LYS A 52 -7.15 5.38 -9.47
N ALA A 53 -6.94 5.25 -8.16
CA ALA A 53 -8.04 5.22 -7.19
C ALA A 53 -8.84 6.54 -7.19
N GLY A 54 -8.16 7.68 -7.32
CA GLY A 54 -8.80 8.98 -7.43
C GLY A 54 -9.65 9.10 -8.69
N VAL A 55 -9.11 8.70 -9.84
CA VAL A 55 -9.85 8.73 -11.12
C VAL A 55 -11.03 7.75 -11.10
N GLU A 56 -10.85 6.53 -10.59
CA GLU A 56 -11.96 5.56 -10.43
C GLU A 56 -13.06 6.11 -9.51
N SER A 57 -12.71 6.87 -8.47
CA SER A 57 -13.70 7.54 -7.62
C SER A 57 -14.50 8.60 -8.38
N ILE A 58 -13.84 9.41 -9.21
CA ILE A 58 -14.52 10.41 -10.07
C ILE A 58 -15.45 9.70 -11.05
N GLN A 59 -14.99 8.65 -11.73
CA GLN A 59 -15.82 7.88 -12.65
C GLN A 59 -17.10 7.35 -11.99
N LYS A 60 -16.98 6.82 -10.76
CA LYS A 60 -18.14 6.35 -9.96
C LYS A 60 -19.13 7.47 -9.65
N GLN A 61 -18.66 8.68 -9.39
CA GLN A 61 -19.52 9.84 -9.11
C GLN A 61 -20.32 10.29 -10.34
N PHE A 62 -19.75 10.16 -11.54
CA PHE A 62 -20.40 10.58 -12.80
C PHE A 62 -21.24 9.48 -13.46
N SER A 63 -21.01 8.21 -13.12
CA SER A 63 -21.76 7.08 -13.70
C SER A 63 -23.29 7.20 -13.57
N PRO A 64 -23.87 7.68 -12.44
CA PRO A 64 -25.33 7.88 -12.33
C PRO A 64 -25.92 8.90 -13.32
N LEU A 65 -25.09 9.77 -13.93
CA LEU A 65 -25.53 10.74 -14.93
C LEU A 65 -25.48 10.18 -16.36
N GLY A 66 -25.14 8.90 -16.54
CA GLY A 66 -25.06 8.24 -17.83
C GLY A 66 -23.67 8.28 -18.50
N PHE A 67 -22.64 8.82 -17.82
CA PHE A 67 -21.26 8.73 -18.32
C PHE A 67 -20.75 7.28 -18.26
N THR A 68 -20.06 6.87 -19.32
CA THR A 68 -19.40 5.57 -19.44
C THR A 68 -17.90 5.76 -19.62
N PHE A 69 -17.09 4.86 -19.07
CA PHE A 69 -15.63 4.93 -19.11
C PHE A 69 -15.04 3.61 -19.61
N ASP A 70 -14.10 3.70 -20.55
CA ASP A 70 -13.40 2.54 -21.12
C ASP A 70 -12.14 2.18 -20.30
N ASN A 71 -12.33 1.41 -19.24
CA ASN A 71 -11.25 0.99 -18.33
C ASN A 71 -10.53 -0.28 -18.83
N ARG A 72 -9.80 -0.16 -19.94
CA ARG A 72 -9.08 -1.28 -20.60
C ARG A 72 -8.09 -2.03 -19.71
N LEU A 73 -7.63 -1.42 -18.63
CA LEU A 73 -6.64 -2.00 -17.69
C LEU A 73 -7.27 -2.51 -16.38
N ALA A 74 -8.61 -2.47 -16.23
CA ALA A 74 -9.28 -2.88 -15.00
C ALA A 74 -9.17 -4.39 -14.68
N ALA A 75 -8.79 -5.22 -15.65
CA ALA A 75 -8.66 -6.66 -15.49
C ALA A 75 -7.37 -7.11 -14.77
N GLY A 76 -6.44 -6.19 -14.47
CA GLY A 76 -5.22 -6.51 -13.73
C GLY A 76 -5.53 -6.73 -12.24
N LYS A 77 -5.23 -7.92 -11.70
CA LYS A 77 -5.27 -8.16 -10.25
C LYS A 77 -4.32 -7.21 -9.54
N SER A 78 -4.82 -6.49 -8.55
CA SER A 78 -4.00 -5.61 -7.71
C SER A 78 -3.03 -6.46 -6.89
N TYR A 79 -1.73 -6.14 -6.93
CA TYR A 79 -0.74 -6.78 -6.06
C TYR A 79 -0.91 -6.39 -4.58
N LEU A 80 -1.83 -5.45 -4.28
CA LEU A 80 -2.20 -5.04 -2.93
C LEU A 80 -3.30 -5.92 -2.31
N GLU A 81 -3.91 -6.84 -3.07
CA GLU A 81 -4.92 -7.79 -2.58
C GLU A 81 -4.31 -9.09 -2.03
N GLY A 82 -3.00 -9.12 -1.79
CA GLY A 82 -2.24 -10.26 -1.25
C GLY A 82 -2.02 -10.24 0.26
#